data_AF-A0A351T7J4-F1
#
_entry.id   AF-A0A351T7J4-F1
#
_cell.length_a   1.000
_cell.length_b   1.000
_cell.length_c   1.000
_cell.angle_alpha   90.00
_cell.angle_beta   90.00
_cell.angle_gamma   90.00
#
_symmetry.space_group_name_H-M   'P 1'
#
loop_
_entity.id
_entity.type
_entity.pdbx_description
1 polymer ?
#
loop_
_entity_poly.entity_id
_entity_poly.type
_entity_poly.pdbx_seq_one_letter_code
_entity_poly.pdbx_strand_id
1 'polypeptide(L)'
;RNFYSAQTTAFFLFQLAFCGTAVTIVSGAVAERMKFSGYLIVAGLLSGIVYPVFGHWAWAGALYEDAPGWLAQMGFVDFAGSTVVHSTGGWIALAAILTIGPRIGRFGPQGKAIEGHDIPLAALGMFLLWLGWFGFNGGSTLLFSNNVPPILLNTLLASCAGGMAALAMSWCSDNHGPNVVRTMCGVLAGLVSITAGCHAVGPVSAIIIGATGGIIAIFASNLLIWAQIDDAVDAIPVHLAAGVWGTLAVALFGNLEILGTGLSRPQQLFAQFAGIAANGFYAFTVGFVVLKIANYFSALRVSAYDEKRGLNVSEHGASTALFEVLEVMEHQRNSGDFTATVPVEPFTEAGEVARRYNGVRKRFVSEVAAREQVAVKLRQAKE
;
A
#
# COMPACT_ATOMS: atom_id res chain seq x y z
N ARG A 1 34.76 9.72 11.80
CA ARG A 1 34.01 8.48 12.09
C ARG A 1 34.31 7.47 10.99
N ASN A 2 34.55 6.19 11.32
CA ASN A 2 34.79 5.17 10.31
C ASN A 2 33.43 4.68 9.75
N PHE A 3 33.02 5.24 8.62
CA PHE A 3 31.73 4.92 7.97
C PHE A 3 31.60 3.44 7.59
N TYR A 4 32.71 2.72 7.46
CA TYR A 4 32.75 1.31 7.06
C TYR A 4 32.90 0.34 8.23
N SER A 5 32.69 0.80 9.47
CA SER A 5 32.65 -0.14 10.60
C SER A 5 31.50 -1.14 10.44
N ALA A 6 31.65 -2.36 10.97
CA ALA A 6 30.61 -3.37 10.92
C ALA A 6 29.29 -2.88 11.55
N GLN A 7 29.38 -2.13 12.66
CA GLN A 7 28.22 -1.55 13.35
C GLN A 7 27.52 -0.49 12.50
N THR A 8 28.28 0.45 11.90
CA THR A 8 27.72 1.50 11.04
C THR A 8 27.07 0.90 9.80
N THR A 9 27.71 -0.10 9.18
CA THR A 9 27.16 -0.81 8.01
C THR A 9 25.89 -1.57 8.36
N ALA A 10 25.86 -2.29 9.48
CA ALA A 10 24.67 -3.01 9.93
C ALA A 10 23.51 -2.05 10.25
N PHE A 11 23.79 -0.94 10.95
CA PHE A 11 22.79 0.09 11.22
C PHE A 11 22.27 0.72 9.93
N PHE A 12 23.14 1.03 8.97
CA PHE A 12 22.75 1.56 7.67
C PHE A 12 21.82 0.60 6.92
N LEU A 13 22.16 -0.69 6.83
CA LEU A 13 21.33 -1.69 6.15
C LEU A 13 19.97 -1.87 6.85
N PHE A 14 19.96 -1.83 8.19
CA PHE A 14 18.74 -1.89 8.98
C PHE A 14 17.82 -0.69 8.70
N GLN A 15 18.37 0.53 8.73
CA GLN A 15 17.61 1.75 8.43
C GLN A 15 17.22 1.87 6.95
N LEU A 16 18.03 1.34 6.03
CA LEU A 16 17.70 1.26 4.61
C LEU A 16 16.43 0.43 4.38
N ALA A 17 16.28 -0.70 5.09
CA ALA A 17 15.07 -1.51 5.02
C ALA A 17 13.83 -0.73 5.51
N PHE A 18 13.96 0.09 6.56
CA PHE A 18 12.86 0.91 7.10
C PHE A 18 12.46 2.02 6.12
N CYS A 19 13.45 2.68 5.52
CA CYS A 19 13.23 3.66 4.45
C CYS A 19 12.52 3.03 3.25
N GLY A 20 12.97 1.84 2.82
CA GLY A 20 12.33 1.07 1.76
C GLY A 20 10.85 0.75 2.08
N THR A 21 10.57 0.32 3.31
CA THR A 21 9.19 0.09 3.79
C THR A 21 8.34 1.36 3.71
N ALA A 22 8.85 2.52 4.12
CA ALA A 22 8.10 3.77 4.02
C ALA A 22 7.73 4.10 2.55
N VAL A 23 8.65 3.86 1.61
CA VAL A 23 8.41 4.09 0.17
C VAL A 23 7.35 3.12 -0.38
N THR A 24 7.44 1.83 -0.06
CA THR A 24 6.55 0.82 -0.65
C THR A 24 5.10 0.94 -0.15
N ILE A 25 4.84 1.56 1.01
CA ILE A 25 3.49 1.93 1.46
C ILE A 25 2.75 2.73 0.37
N VAL A 26 3.44 3.64 -0.30
CA VAL A 26 2.82 4.50 -1.32
C VAL A 26 2.46 3.70 -2.56
N SER A 27 3.27 2.72 -2.97
CA SER A 27 3.00 1.89 -4.16
C SER A 27 1.66 1.18 -4.10
N GLY A 28 1.32 0.64 -2.92
CA GLY A 28 0.04 0.00 -2.67
C GLY A 28 -1.12 0.97 -2.86
N ALA A 29 -1.03 2.16 -2.25
CA ALA A 29 -2.09 3.17 -2.33
C ALA A 29 -2.34 3.65 -3.77
N VAL A 30 -1.28 3.83 -4.57
CA VAL A 30 -1.32 4.44 -5.92
C VAL A 30 -1.43 3.44 -7.08
N ALA A 31 -1.53 2.15 -6.78
CA ALA A 31 -1.62 1.06 -7.76
C ALA A 31 -2.71 1.28 -8.84
N GLU A 32 -2.50 0.69 -10.00
CA GLU A 32 -3.42 0.67 -11.16
C GLU A 32 -3.62 1.99 -11.92
N ARG A 33 -3.16 3.16 -11.41
CA ARG A 33 -3.32 4.43 -12.16
C ARG A 33 -2.12 5.37 -12.19
N MET A 34 -1.15 5.23 -11.28
CA MET A 34 0.05 6.05 -11.31
C MET A 34 1.06 5.51 -12.35
N LYS A 35 1.63 6.40 -13.16
CA LYS A 35 2.74 6.06 -14.07
C LYS A 35 3.96 5.59 -13.31
N PHE A 36 4.76 4.72 -13.92
CA PHE A 36 6.01 4.26 -13.30
C PHE A 36 6.98 5.42 -13.02
N SER A 37 7.11 6.35 -13.96
CA SER A 37 7.91 7.56 -13.78
C SER A 37 7.43 8.44 -12.62
N GLY A 38 6.11 8.51 -12.42
CA GLY A 38 5.51 9.20 -11.26
C GLY A 38 5.87 8.53 -9.94
N TYR A 39 5.89 7.19 -9.93
CA TYR A 39 6.31 6.44 -8.75
C TYR A 39 7.81 6.62 -8.44
N LEU A 40 8.68 6.73 -9.46
CA LEU A 40 10.10 7.05 -9.24
C LEU A 40 10.30 8.42 -8.58
N ILE A 41 9.48 9.41 -8.92
CA ILE A 41 9.49 10.74 -8.27
C ILE A 41 9.10 10.59 -6.79
N VAL A 42 8.03 9.85 -6.49
CA VAL A 42 7.61 9.56 -5.12
C VAL A 42 8.73 8.86 -4.34
N ALA A 43 9.34 7.83 -4.92
CA ALA A 43 10.41 7.07 -4.28
C ALA A 43 11.62 7.95 -3.99
N GLY A 44 12.07 8.78 -4.94
CA GLY A 44 13.18 9.71 -4.75
C GLY A 44 12.88 10.79 -3.71
N LEU A 45 11.68 11.37 -3.74
CA LEU A 45 11.24 12.38 -2.76
C LEU A 45 11.19 11.81 -1.34
N LEU A 46 10.53 10.66 -1.18
CA LEU A 46 10.33 10.07 0.14
C LEU A 46 11.64 9.54 0.71
N SER A 47 12.40 8.74 -0.04
CA SER A 47 13.67 8.18 0.44
C SER A 47 14.80 9.19 0.58
N GLY A 48 14.86 10.21 -0.28
CA GLY A 48 15.94 11.19 -0.33
C GLY A 48 15.72 12.42 0.54
N ILE A 49 14.48 12.80 0.82
CA ILE A 49 14.15 14.06 1.50
C ILE A 49 13.22 13.86 2.69
N VAL A 50 12.01 13.36 2.46
CA VAL A 50 10.97 13.36 3.51
C VAL A 50 11.34 12.41 4.66
N TYR A 51 11.63 11.16 4.35
CA TYR A 51 11.99 10.14 5.33
C TYR A 51 13.27 10.49 6.12
N PRO A 52 14.42 10.80 5.49
CA PRO A 52 15.65 11.07 6.24
C PRO A 52 15.57 12.34 7.09
N VAL A 53 14.84 13.38 6.66
CA VAL A 53 14.67 14.61 7.47
C VAL A 53 13.82 14.32 8.71
N PHE A 54 12.66 13.67 8.56
CA PHE A 54 11.82 13.33 9.72
C PHE A 54 12.49 12.29 10.63
N GLY A 55 13.14 11.29 10.04
CA GLY A 55 13.96 10.31 10.76
C GLY A 55 15.09 10.98 11.54
N HIS A 56 15.71 12.05 11.01
CA HIS A 56 16.68 12.84 11.77
C HIS A 56 16.03 13.53 12.97
N TRP A 57 14.84 14.11 12.82
CA TRP A 57 14.15 14.78 13.94
C TRP A 57 13.82 13.80 15.08
N ALA A 58 13.40 12.58 14.76
CA ALA A 58 12.94 11.59 15.72
C ALA A 58 14.04 10.63 16.24
N TRP A 59 15.02 10.27 15.40
CA TRP A 59 15.99 9.19 15.68
C TRP A 59 17.46 9.58 15.52
N ALA A 60 17.79 10.81 15.15
CA ALA A 60 19.18 11.26 15.32
C ALA A 60 19.55 11.09 16.80
N GLY A 61 20.77 10.65 17.07
CA GLY A 61 21.19 10.23 18.41
C GLY A 61 21.19 8.71 18.64
N ALA A 62 20.42 7.92 17.86
CA ALA A 62 20.21 6.49 18.14
C ALA A 62 21.47 5.61 18.01
N LEU A 63 22.39 5.95 17.09
CA LEU A 63 23.66 5.23 16.93
C LEU A 63 24.80 5.89 17.72
N TYR A 64 24.78 7.22 17.81
CA TYR A 64 25.77 8.03 18.51
C TYR A 64 25.00 9.12 19.28
N GLU A 65 25.06 9.08 20.61
CA GLU A 65 24.23 9.91 21.51
C GLU A 65 24.66 11.39 21.56
N ASP A 66 25.44 11.88 20.60
CA ASP A 66 26.06 13.20 20.66
C ASP A 66 25.20 14.35 20.08
N ALA A 67 24.22 14.02 19.24
CA ALA A 67 23.34 15.00 18.62
C ALA A 67 21.93 14.42 18.42
N PRO A 68 21.11 14.33 19.48
CA PRO A 68 19.73 13.87 19.35
C PRO A 68 18.91 14.82 18.48
N GLY A 69 17.97 14.28 17.70
CA GLY A 69 17.02 15.09 16.92
C GLY A 69 16.11 15.92 17.82
N TRP A 70 15.54 17.03 17.33
CA TRP A 70 14.75 17.93 18.18
C TRP A 70 13.49 17.28 18.75
N LEU A 71 12.86 16.34 18.04
CA LEU A 71 11.73 15.58 18.58
C LEU A 71 12.21 14.61 19.66
N ALA A 72 13.32 13.92 19.44
CA ALA A 72 13.94 13.07 20.47
C ALA A 72 14.26 13.86 21.74
N GLN A 73 14.84 15.07 21.60
CA GLN A 73 15.13 15.98 22.73
C GLN A 73 13.85 16.43 23.46
N MET A 74 12.75 16.61 22.74
CA MET A 74 11.44 16.93 23.33
C MET A 74 10.82 15.75 24.09
N GLY A 75 11.38 14.54 23.95
CA GLY A 75 10.85 13.31 24.54
C GLY A 75 9.85 12.58 23.64
N PHE A 76 9.84 12.85 22.33
CA PHE A 76 9.07 12.04 21.38
C PHE A 76 9.65 10.62 21.30
N VAL A 77 8.80 9.61 21.50
CA VAL A 77 9.20 8.20 21.42
C VAL A 77 8.45 7.51 20.30
N ASP A 78 9.21 6.94 19.38
CA ASP A 78 8.70 6.06 18.33
C ASP A 78 9.70 4.92 18.12
N PHE A 79 9.52 3.82 18.84
CA PHE A 79 10.56 2.79 18.99
C PHE A 79 11.00 2.16 17.66
N ALA A 80 10.05 1.74 16.84
CA ALA A 80 10.32 1.11 15.55
C ALA A 80 9.66 1.83 14.36
N GLY A 81 8.86 2.89 14.57
CA GLY A 81 8.38 3.73 13.46
C GLY A 81 6.89 3.67 13.12
N SER A 82 5.97 3.67 14.10
CA SER A 82 4.54 3.91 13.79
C SER A 82 4.33 5.28 13.13
N THR A 83 5.13 6.27 13.52
CA THR A 83 5.14 7.58 12.86
C THR A 83 6.23 7.64 11.80
N VAL A 84 7.50 7.39 12.16
CA VAL A 84 8.67 7.61 11.28
C VAL A 84 8.56 6.84 9.97
N VAL A 85 8.08 5.59 10.00
CA VAL A 85 7.92 4.74 8.81
C VAL A 85 6.47 4.79 8.33
N HIS A 86 5.54 4.34 9.16
CA HIS A 86 4.18 4.08 8.72
C HIS A 86 3.38 5.36 8.47
N SER A 87 3.31 6.28 9.43
CA SER A 87 2.57 7.53 9.23
C SER A 87 3.22 8.39 8.14
N THR A 88 4.55 8.45 8.06
CA THR A 88 5.26 9.20 6.99
C THR A 88 4.88 8.67 5.61
N GLY A 89 4.97 7.35 5.40
CA GLY A 89 4.55 6.71 4.15
C GLY A 89 3.06 6.94 3.88
N GLY A 90 2.22 6.86 4.91
CA GLY A 90 0.78 7.09 4.83
C GLY A 90 0.39 8.54 4.47
N TRP A 91 1.09 9.54 5.00
CA TRP A 91 0.88 10.95 4.63
C TRP A 91 1.27 11.23 3.17
N ILE A 92 2.38 10.65 2.70
CA ILE A 92 2.77 10.74 1.29
C ILE A 92 1.79 9.98 0.39
N ALA A 93 1.30 8.82 0.83
CA ALA A 93 0.26 8.08 0.12
C ALA A 93 -1.02 8.93 -0.01
N LEU A 94 -1.47 9.57 1.07
CA LEU A 94 -2.62 10.48 1.02
C LEU A 94 -2.38 11.64 0.05
N ALA A 95 -1.22 12.29 0.11
CA ALA A 95 -0.86 13.36 -0.82
C ALA A 95 -0.86 12.90 -2.29
N ALA A 96 -0.35 11.69 -2.55
CA ALA A 96 -0.29 11.11 -3.88
C ALA A 96 -1.69 10.81 -4.43
N ILE A 97 -2.56 10.14 -3.67
CA ILE A 97 -3.91 9.79 -4.14
C ILE A 97 -4.82 11.01 -4.31
N LEU A 98 -4.66 12.05 -3.48
CA LEU A 98 -5.33 13.35 -3.69
C LEU A 98 -4.80 14.12 -4.91
N THR A 99 -3.62 13.75 -5.40
CA THR A 99 -3.04 14.32 -6.62
C THR A 99 -3.55 13.64 -7.86
N ILE A 100 -3.54 12.30 -7.89
CA ILE A 100 -3.91 11.50 -9.08
C ILE A 100 -5.41 11.16 -9.16
N GLY A 101 -6.15 11.28 -8.07
CA GLY A 101 -7.58 10.99 -8.00
C GLY A 101 -7.93 9.50 -7.97
N PRO A 102 -9.25 9.17 -7.91
CA PRO A 102 -9.72 7.80 -7.78
C PRO A 102 -9.63 6.99 -9.06
N ARG A 103 -9.54 5.65 -8.98
CA ARG A 103 -9.57 4.75 -10.15
C ARG A 103 -10.90 4.87 -10.90
N ILE A 104 -10.84 4.70 -12.22
CA ILE A 104 -12.01 4.76 -13.08
C ILE A 104 -13.00 3.67 -12.68
N GLY A 105 -14.26 4.06 -12.46
CA GLY A 105 -15.33 3.13 -12.10
C GLY A 105 -15.38 2.75 -10.61
N ARG A 106 -14.49 3.29 -9.77
CA ARG A 106 -14.55 3.07 -8.31
C ARG A 106 -15.74 3.76 -7.66
N PHE A 107 -16.01 5.01 -8.06
CA PHE A 107 -17.06 5.87 -7.50
C PHE A 107 -17.98 6.43 -8.61
N GLY A 108 -19.13 6.98 -8.22
CA GLY A 108 -20.13 7.55 -9.12
C GLY A 108 -21.39 6.69 -9.27
N PRO A 109 -22.35 7.06 -10.15
CA PRO A 109 -23.64 6.37 -10.29
C PRO A 109 -23.54 4.89 -10.70
N GLN A 110 -22.47 4.53 -11.42
CA GLN A 110 -22.14 3.14 -11.80
C GLN A 110 -20.89 2.63 -11.07
N GLY A 111 -20.48 3.32 -10.00
CA GLY A 111 -19.29 2.99 -9.23
C GLY A 111 -19.46 1.67 -8.49
N LYS A 112 -18.41 0.85 -8.47
CA LYS A 112 -18.39 -0.41 -7.72
C LYS A 112 -17.08 -0.59 -6.96
N ALA A 113 -17.08 -1.48 -5.98
CA ALA A 113 -15.86 -1.96 -5.38
C ALA A 113 -14.96 -2.62 -6.44
N ILE A 114 -13.67 -2.30 -6.39
CA ILE A 114 -12.64 -2.97 -7.19
C ILE A 114 -12.09 -4.07 -6.28
N GLU A 115 -12.37 -5.32 -6.63
CA GLU A 115 -12.00 -6.47 -5.82
C GLU A 115 -10.55 -6.89 -6.08
N GLY A 116 -9.91 -7.45 -5.06
CA GLY A 116 -8.56 -8.01 -5.19
C GLY A 116 -8.55 -9.22 -6.14
N HIS A 117 -7.53 -9.29 -6.98
CA HIS A 117 -7.43 -10.35 -8.00
C HIS A 117 -7.04 -11.73 -7.43
N ASP A 118 -6.35 -11.77 -6.29
CA ASP A 118 -5.87 -13.01 -5.66
C ASP A 118 -5.78 -12.86 -4.12
N ILE A 119 -6.79 -13.38 -3.42
CA ILE A 119 -6.87 -13.32 -1.94
C ILE A 119 -5.83 -14.22 -1.27
N PRO A 120 -5.59 -15.48 -1.70
CA PRO A 120 -4.49 -16.30 -1.20
C PRO A 120 -3.11 -15.63 -1.28
N LEU A 121 -2.79 -14.96 -2.40
CA LEU A 121 -1.53 -14.25 -2.56
C LEU A 121 -1.43 -13.05 -1.59
N ALA A 122 -2.53 -12.31 -1.42
CA ALA A 122 -2.60 -11.24 -0.42
C ALA A 122 -2.38 -11.75 1.01
N ALA A 123 -2.96 -12.92 1.35
CA ALA A 123 -2.76 -13.56 2.64
C ALA A 123 -1.31 -14.01 2.86
N LEU A 124 -0.67 -14.58 1.84
CA LEU A 124 0.77 -14.89 1.88
C LEU A 124 1.59 -13.62 2.13
N GLY A 125 1.30 -12.53 1.42
CA GLY A 125 1.93 -11.23 1.63
C GLY A 125 1.78 -10.73 3.07
N MET A 126 0.59 -10.82 3.64
CA MET A 126 0.32 -10.46 5.04
C MET A 126 1.17 -11.30 6.02
N PHE A 127 1.27 -12.62 5.83
CA PHE A 127 2.10 -13.47 6.68
C PHE A 127 3.60 -13.19 6.55
N LEU A 128 4.08 -12.87 5.34
CA LEU A 128 5.47 -12.45 5.14
C LEU A 128 5.78 -11.12 5.83
N LEU A 129 4.87 -10.16 5.76
CA LEU A 129 4.97 -8.90 6.51
C LEU A 129 4.96 -9.14 8.02
N TRP A 130 4.08 -10.02 8.51
CA TRP A 130 4.00 -10.37 9.92
C TRP A 130 5.32 -11.01 10.42
N LEU A 131 5.87 -11.98 9.68
CA LEU A 131 7.17 -12.57 9.99
C LEU A 131 8.28 -11.51 9.98
N GLY A 132 8.31 -10.67 8.96
CA GLY A 132 9.27 -9.56 8.84
C GLY A 132 9.17 -8.56 10.01
N TRP A 133 7.98 -8.38 10.56
CA TRP A 133 7.73 -7.46 11.68
C TRP A 133 8.43 -7.87 12.99
N PHE A 134 8.72 -9.16 13.17
CA PHE A 134 9.57 -9.61 14.28
C PHE A 134 11.00 -9.09 14.14
N GLY A 135 11.55 -9.09 12.93
CA GLY A 135 12.83 -8.45 12.64
C GLY A 135 12.77 -6.93 12.79
N PHE A 136 11.66 -6.31 12.36
CA PHE A 136 11.42 -4.88 12.44
C PHE A 136 11.40 -4.38 13.90
N ASN A 137 10.53 -4.95 14.73
CA ASN A 137 10.40 -4.54 16.14
C ASN A 137 11.54 -5.10 17.00
N GLY A 138 11.86 -6.39 16.88
CA GLY A 138 12.93 -7.01 17.68
C GLY A 138 14.30 -6.40 17.38
N GLY A 139 14.59 -6.15 16.10
CA GLY A 139 15.85 -5.54 15.65
C GLY A 139 15.99 -4.06 16.05
N SER A 140 14.90 -3.35 16.34
CA SER A 140 14.92 -1.96 16.80
C SER A 140 15.51 -1.80 18.20
N THR A 141 15.79 -2.90 18.91
CA THR A 141 16.64 -2.91 20.10
C THR A 141 18.11 -2.63 19.80
N LEU A 142 18.55 -2.78 18.54
CA LEU A 142 19.92 -2.62 18.05
C LEU A 142 20.98 -3.56 18.68
N LEU A 143 20.57 -4.40 19.63
CA LEU A 143 21.41 -5.41 20.28
C LEU A 143 20.56 -6.57 20.82
N PHE A 144 21.12 -7.77 20.81
CA PHE A 144 20.42 -8.91 21.38
C PHE A 144 20.46 -8.85 22.91
N SER A 145 19.27 -8.74 23.53
CA SER A 145 19.10 -8.60 24.98
C SER A 145 17.81 -9.25 25.47
N ASN A 146 17.65 -9.32 26.79
CA ASN A 146 16.42 -9.82 27.43
C ASN A 146 15.17 -8.97 27.13
N ASN A 147 15.33 -7.80 26.49
CA ASN A 147 14.21 -6.97 26.04
C ASN A 147 13.60 -7.47 24.73
N VAL A 148 14.32 -8.28 23.93
CA VAL A 148 13.83 -8.74 22.62
C VAL A 148 12.61 -9.67 22.74
N PRO A 149 12.61 -10.74 23.57
CA PRO A 149 11.45 -11.62 23.67
C PRO A 149 10.11 -10.95 24.03
N PRO A 150 10.02 -10.04 25.04
CA PRO A 150 8.75 -9.37 25.34
C PRO A 150 8.30 -8.43 24.21
N ILE A 151 9.22 -7.79 23.48
CA ILE A 151 8.89 -7.00 22.28
C ILE A 151 8.22 -7.87 21.21
N LEU A 152 8.77 -9.06 20.95
CA LEU A 152 8.21 -10.00 19.98
C LEU A 152 6.83 -10.53 20.42
N LEU A 153 6.67 -10.82 21.71
CA LEU A 153 5.38 -11.21 22.29
C LEU A 153 4.33 -10.12 22.10
N ASN A 154 4.66 -8.87 22.46
CA ASN A 154 3.77 -7.73 22.28
C ASN A 154 3.39 -7.54 20.80
N THR A 155 4.36 -7.72 19.89
CA THR A 155 4.15 -7.65 18.44
C THR A 155 3.12 -8.68 17.97
N LEU A 156 3.27 -9.94 18.39
CA LEU A 156 2.35 -11.03 18.06
C LEU A 156 0.95 -10.81 18.64
N LEU A 157 0.85 -10.40 19.91
CA LEU A 157 -0.43 -10.24 20.57
C LEU A 157 -1.24 -9.09 19.98
N ALA A 158 -0.59 -7.96 19.67
CA ALA A 158 -1.24 -6.81 19.05
C ALA A 158 -1.77 -7.14 17.65
N SER A 159 -1.00 -7.86 16.83
CA SER A 159 -1.42 -8.25 15.48
C SER A 159 -2.60 -9.22 15.49
N CYS A 160 -2.56 -10.23 16.38
CA CYS A 160 -3.69 -11.13 16.60
C CYS A 160 -4.94 -10.36 17.05
N ALA A 161 -4.80 -9.46 18.01
CA ALA A 161 -5.92 -8.67 18.54
C ALA A 161 -6.52 -7.73 17.49
N GLY A 162 -5.68 -7.08 16.67
CA GLY A 162 -6.13 -6.23 15.57
C GLY A 162 -6.91 -7.02 14.50
N GLY A 163 -6.41 -8.20 14.12
CA GLY A 163 -7.10 -9.10 13.21
C GLY A 163 -8.45 -9.58 13.77
N MET A 164 -8.48 -10.01 15.04
CA MET A 164 -9.71 -10.45 15.70
C MET A 164 -10.74 -9.33 15.83
N ALA A 165 -10.32 -8.12 16.17
CA ALA A 165 -11.22 -6.96 16.26
C ALA A 165 -11.80 -6.60 14.89
N ALA A 166 -10.98 -6.60 13.84
CA ALA A 166 -11.42 -6.36 12.48
C ALA A 166 -12.41 -7.43 11.97
N LEU A 167 -12.11 -8.68 12.26
CA LEU A 167 -12.95 -9.81 11.94
C LEU A 167 -14.30 -9.73 12.67
N ALA A 168 -14.31 -9.41 13.97
CA ALA A 168 -15.52 -9.22 14.75
C ALA A 168 -16.39 -8.08 14.18
N MET A 169 -15.78 -6.95 13.81
CA MET A 169 -16.51 -5.84 13.18
C MET A 169 -17.09 -6.20 11.82
N SER A 170 -16.40 -7.06 11.06
CA SER A 170 -16.92 -7.55 9.78
C SER A 170 -18.22 -8.33 9.99
N TRP A 171 -18.30 -9.17 11.03
CA TRP A 171 -19.55 -9.84 11.41
C TRP A 171 -20.69 -8.90 11.82
N CYS A 172 -20.37 -7.75 12.39
CA CYS A 172 -21.37 -6.78 12.79
C CYS A 172 -21.87 -5.87 11.65
N SER A 173 -21.11 -5.72 10.55
CA SER A 173 -21.36 -4.71 9.51
C SER A 173 -21.50 -5.26 8.09
N ASP A 174 -20.70 -6.25 7.70
CA ASP A 174 -20.57 -6.70 6.30
C ASP A 174 -21.46 -7.90 6.01
N ASN A 175 -22.75 -7.68 5.74
CA ASN A 175 -23.73 -8.75 5.44
C ASN A 175 -23.73 -9.91 6.46
N HIS A 176 -23.28 -9.65 7.69
CA HIS A 176 -23.12 -10.61 8.78
C HIS A 176 -22.15 -11.77 8.50
N GLY A 177 -21.10 -11.54 7.70
CA GLY A 177 -20.10 -12.56 7.34
C GLY A 177 -18.64 -12.15 7.59
N PRO A 178 -17.70 -13.12 7.55
CA PRO A 178 -16.28 -12.83 7.65
C PRO A 178 -15.76 -12.13 6.39
N ASN A 179 -15.03 -11.02 6.59
CA ASN A 179 -14.31 -10.34 5.52
C ASN A 179 -12.80 -10.55 5.68
N VAL A 180 -12.22 -11.38 4.81
CA VAL A 180 -10.81 -11.77 4.89
C VAL A 180 -9.90 -10.56 4.67
N VAL A 181 -10.21 -9.68 3.73
CA VAL A 181 -9.40 -8.48 3.43
C VAL A 181 -9.35 -7.56 4.63
N ARG A 182 -10.50 -7.25 5.24
CA ARG A 182 -10.55 -6.43 6.46
C ARG A 182 -9.80 -7.06 7.62
N THR A 183 -9.90 -8.39 7.76
CA THR A 183 -9.16 -9.12 8.79
C THR A 183 -7.65 -8.99 8.58
N MET A 184 -7.15 -9.14 7.35
CA MET A 184 -5.74 -8.91 7.02
C MET A 184 -5.32 -7.47 7.31
N CYS A 185 -6.10 -6.48 6.91
CA CYS A 185 -5.86 -5.08 7.25
C CYS A 185 -5.83 -4.85 8.76
N GLY A 186 -6.70 -5.53 9.53
CA GLY A 186 -6.70 -5.50 10.99
C GLY A 186 -5.43 -6.06 11.62
N VAL A 187 -4.91 -7.19 11.10
CA VAL A 187 -3.63 -7.76 11.54
C VAL A 187 -2.50 -6.76 11.31
N LEU A 188 -2.42 -6.19 10.10
CA LEU A 188 -1.39 -5.20 9.75
C LEU A 188 -1.53 -3.91 10.57
N ALA A 189 -2.74 -3.42 10.79
CA ALA A 189 -2.99 -2.24 11.62
C ALA A 189 -2.60 -2.49 13.09
N GLY A 190 -2.81 -3.69 13.61
CA GLY A 190 -2.34 -4.10 14.93
C GLY A 190 -0.81 -4.08 15.04
N LEU A 191 -0.12 -4.59 14.02
CA LEU A 191 1.34 -4.51 13.91
C LEU A 191 1.83 -3.05 13.86
N VAL A 192 1.23 -2.21 13.01
CA VAL A 192 1.56 -0.78 12.93
C VAL A 192 1.34 -0.08 14.27
N SER A 193 0.24 -0.37 14.97
CA SER A 193 -0.13 0.31 16.21
C SER A 193 0.82 0.02 17.37
N ILE A 194 1.34 -1.20 17.46
CA ILE A 194 2.27 -1.57 18.55
C ILE A 194 3.71 -1.11 18.30
N THR A 195 4.04 -0.78 17.05
CA THR A 195 5.43 -0.50 16.59
C THR A 195 6.11 0.65 17.36
N ALA A 196 5.39 1.71 17.75
CA ALA A 196 5.98 2.82 18.50
C ALA A 196 6.26 2.49 19.97
N GLY A 197 5.53 1.54 20.56
CA GLY A 197 5.49 1.31 22.01
C GLY A 197 5.82 -0.10 22.47
N CYS A 198 6.11 -1.04 21.56
CA CYS A 198 6.24 -2.48 21.88
C CYS A 198 7.29 -2.80 22.95
N HIS A 199 8.31 -1.95 23.14
CA HIS A 199 9.33 -2.06 24.18
C HIS A 199 8.89 -1.59 25.57
N ALA A 200 7.85 -0.75 25.66
CA ALA A 200 7.49 -0.02 26.87
C ALA A 200 6.10 -0.38 27.42
N VAL A 201 5.44 -1.40 26.86
CA VAL A 201 4.09 -1.82 27.28
C VAL A 201 4.05 -3.29 27.69
N GLY A 202 3.06 -3.65 28.50
CA GLY A 202 2.78 -5.04 28.86
C GLY A 202 1.88 -5.77 27.85
N PRO A 203 1.78 -7.11 27.92
CA PRO A 203 0.98 -7.93 26.99
C PRO A 203 -0.49 -7.51 26.87
N VAL A 204 -1.14 -7.19 28.00
CA VAL A 204 -2.56 -6.76 27.99
C VAL A 204 -2.73 -5.43 27.27
N SER A 205 -1.82 -4.47 27.51
CA SER A 205 -1.82 -3.20 26.79
C SER A 205 -1.55 -3.41 25.30
N ALA A 206 -0.66 -4.32 24.92
CA ALA A 206 -0.40 -4.65 23.52
C ALA A 206 -1.67 -5.17 22.80
N ILE A 207 -2.46 -6.04 23.46
CA ILE A 207 -3.74 -6.52 22.94
C ILE A 207 -4.70 -5.35 22.71
N ILE A 208 -4.85 -4.46 23.70
CA ILE A 208 -5.75 -3.29 23.60
C ILE A 208 -5.31 -2.37 22.46
N ILE A 209 -4.01 -2.04 22.39
CA ILE A 209 -3.44 -1.19 21.34
C ILE A 209 -3.70 -1.79 19.96
N GLY A 210 -3.46 -3.10 19.80
CA GLY A 210 -3.68 -3.81 18.55
C GLY A 210 -5.15 -3.85 18.12
N ALA A 211 -6.04 -4.22 19.04
CA ALA A 211 -7.48 -4.26 18.79
C ALA A 211 -8.03 -2.88 18.38
N THR A 212 -7.68 -1.82 19.12
CA THR A 212 -8.07 -0.46 18.78
C THR A 212 -7.48 0.00 17.45
N GLY A 213 -6.25 -0.40 17.13
CA GLY A 213 -5.62 -0.16 15.83
C GLY A 213 -6.39 -0.75 14.66
N GLY A 214 -6.78 -2.02 14.76
CA GLY A 214 -7.63 -2.69 13.77
C GLY A 214 -8.99 -2.02 13.61
N ILE A 215 -9.58 -1.56 14.71
CA ILE A 215 -10.85 -0.81 14.69
C ILE A 215 -10.70 0.52 13.95
N ILE A 216 -9.68 1.30 14.31
CA ILE A 216 -9.38 2.60 13.70
C ILE A 216 -9.13 2.46 12.20
N ALA A 217 -8.40 1.44 11.76
CA ALA A 217 -8.15 1.20 10.35
C ALA A 217 -9.46 0.95 9.58
N ILE A 218 -10.40 0.17 10.09
CA ILE A 218 -11.68 -0.05 9.39
C ILE A 218 -12.52 1.24 9.34
N PHE A 219 -12.58 2.01 10.43
CA PHE A 219 -13.26 3.29 10.41
C PHE A 219 -12.62 4.28 9.43
N ALA A 220 -11.29 4.33 9.38
CA ALA A 220 -10.57 5.17 8.42
C ALA A 220 -10.81 4.73 6.97
N SER A 221 -10.85 3.42 6.68
CA SER A 221 -11.20 2.90 5.35
C SER A 221 -12.61 3.34 4.94
N ASN A 222 -13.60 3.18 5.84
CA ASN A 222 -14.97 3.63 5.60
C ASN A 222 -15.04 5.16 5.38
N LEU A 223 -14.24 5.94 6.11
CA LEU A 223 -14.16 7.39 5.93
C LEU A 223 -13.59 7.77 4.55
N LEU A 224 -12.55 7.09 4.08
CA LEU A 224 -12.01 7.33 2.74
C LEU A 224 -13.03 7.00 1.65
N ILE A 225 -13.75 5.87 1.79
CA ILE A 225 -14.82 5.47 0.87
C ILE A 225 -15.92 6.53 0.85
N TRP A 226 -16.37 7.00 2.02
CA TRP A 226 -17.37 8.05 2.14
C TRP A 226 -16.91 9.36 1.48
N ALA A 227 -15.64 9.72 1.65
CA ALA A 227 -15.02 10.89 1.03
C ALA A 227 -14.67 10.71 -0.46
N GLN A 228 -14.97 9.55 -1.07
CA GLN A 228 -14.59 9.18 -2.43
C GLN A 228 -13.07 9.29 -2.71
N ILE A 229 -12.28 8.99 -1.69
CA ILE A 229 -10.81 8.89 -1.77
C ILE A 229 -10.46 7.42 -1.97
N ASP A 230 -9.82 7.11 -3.11
CA ASP A 230 -9.52 5.73 -3.49
C ASP A 230 -8.10 5.33 -3.12
N ASP A 231 -8.00 4.55 -2.04
CA ASP A 231 -6.82 3.80 -1.66
C ASP A 231 -6.99 2.35 -2.15
N ALA A 232 -6.04 1.87 -2.96
CA ALA A 232 -6.19 0.57 -3.61
C ALA A 232 -6.06 -0.63 -2.65
N VAL A 233 -5.39 -0.47 -1.51
CA VAL A 233 -5.09 -1.58 -0.59
C VAL A 233 -5.32 -1.24 0.89
N ASP A 234 -6.03 -0.14 1.18
CA ASP A 234 -6.18 0.42 2.52
C ASP A 234 -4.83 0.73 3.22
N ALA A 235 -3.84 1.20 2.44
CA ALA A 235 -2.53 1.59 2.96
C ALA A 235 -2.61 2.75 3.95
N ILE A 236 -3.41 3.78 3.68
CA ILE A 236 -3.61 4.95 4.54
C ILE A 236 -4.31 4.54 5.85
N PRO A 237 -5.44 3.81 5.84
CA PRO A 237 -6.03 3.30 7.07
C PRO A 237 -5.07 2.48 7.95
N VAL A 238 -4.32 1.55 7.33
CA VAL A 238 -3.39 0.67 8.05
C VAL A 238 -2.17 1.42 8.56
N HIS A 239 -1.54 2.25 7.74
CA HIS A 239 -0.25 2.87 8.08
C HIS A 239 -0.38 4.26 8.69
N LEU A 240 -1.28 5.09 8.17
CA LEU A 240 -1.49 6.44 8.70
C LEU A 240 -2.38 6.42 9.95
N ALA A 241 -3.61 5.94 9.83
CA ALA A 241 -4.56 6.05 10.94
C ALA A 241 -4.13 5.18 12.14
N ALA A 242 -3.74 3.92 11.89
CA ALA A 242 -3.21 3.07 12.94
C ALA A 242 -1.84 3.53 13.46
N GLY A 243 -1.02 4.16 12.61
CA GLY A 243 0.27 4.74 12.99
C GLY A 243 0.12 5.90 13.97
N VAL A 244 -0.79 6.83 13.67
CA VAL A 244 -1.17 7.94 14.56
C VAL A 244 -1.66 7.41 15.90
N TRP A 245 -2.55 6.41 15.89
CA TRP A 245 -3.02 5.76 17.11
C TRP A 245 -1.89 5.12 17.90
N GLY A 246 -1.03 4.33 17.26
CA GLY A 246 0.08 3.66 17.91
C GLY A 246 1.03 4.62 18.60
N THR A 247 1.33 5.75 17.96
CA THR A 247 2.18 6.79 18.54
C THR A 247 1.49 7.51 19.71
N LEU A 248 0.18 7.76 19.68
CA LEU A 248 -0.55 8.26 20.85
C LEU A 248 -0.58 7.24 21.99
N ALA A 249 -0.74 5.96 21.66
CA ALA A 249 -0.80 4.88 22.63
C ALA A 249 0.48 4.74 23.47
N VAL A 250 1.63 5.17 22.96
CA VAL A 250 2.88 5.26 23.75
C VAL A 250 2.68 6.11 25.01
N ALA A 251 2.06 7.29 24.89
CA ALA A 251 1.84 8.16 26.03
C ALA A 251 0.76 7.63 26.99
N LEU A 252 -0.22 6.89 26.47
CA LEU A 252 -1.34 6.38 27.26
C LEU A 252 -0.96 5.12 28.05
N PHE A 253 -0.25 4.19 27.42
CA PHE A 253 0.02 2.86 27.97
C PHE A 253 1.49 2.60 28.28
N GLY A 254 2.41 3.40 27.75
CA GLY A 254 3.84 3.23 27.98
C GLY A 254 4.22 3.41 29.45
N ASN A 255 5.11 2.55 29.92
CA ASN A 255 5.77 2.71 31.21
C ASN A 255 6.77 3.86 31.10
N LEU A 256 6.49 4.98 31.79
CA LEU A 256 7.32 6.19 31.75
C LEU A 256 8.77 5.95 32.22
N GLU A 257 9.00 5.00 33.12
CA GLU A 257 10.35 4.64 33.57
C GLU A 257 11.14 3.95 32.44
N ILE A 258 10.48 3.08 31.68
CA ILE A 258 11.09 2.41 30.52
C ILE A 258 11.30 3.38 29.36
N LEU A 259 10.35 4.31 29.14
CA LEU A 259 10.51 5.36 28.12
C LEU A 259 11.69 6.28 28.41
N GLY A 260 12.04 6.50 29.68
CA GLY A 260 13.26 7.20 30.08
C GLY A 260 13.32 8.68 29.68
N THR A 261 12.20 9.29 29.30
CA THR A 261 12.16 10.68 28.80
C THR A 261 12.22 11.74 29.91
N GLY A 262 12.01 11.33 31.18
CA GLY A 262 11.89 12.25 32.32
C GLY A 262 10.58 13.07 32.33
N LEU A 263 9.65 12.79 31.40
CA LEU A 263 8.39 13.51 31.28
C LEU A 263 7.27 12.87 32.11
N SER A 264 6.37 13.70 32.63
CA SER A 264 5.08 13.24 33.13
C SER A 264 4.18 12.76 31.98
N ARG A 265 3.15 11.97 32.29
CA ARG A 265 2.23 11.41 31.26
C ARG A 265 1.58 12.48 30.36
N PRO A 266 1.08 13.62 30.88
CA PRO A 266 0.55 14.70 30.03
C PRO A 266 1.62 15.34 29.13
N GLN A 267 2.85 15.49 29.62
CA GLN A 267 3.97 16.00 28.82
C GLN A 267 4.38 14.99 27.74
N GLN A 268 4.40 13.69 28.07
CA GLN A 268 4.64 12.63 27.08
C GLN A 268 3.56 12.65 26.00
N LEU A 269 2.28 12.81 26.38
CA LEU A 269 1.18 12.93 25.42
C LEU A 269 1.36 14.13 24.49
N PHE A 270 1.79 15.27 25.03
CA PHE A 270 2.12 16.45 24.23
C PHE A 270 3.29 16.16 23.26
N ALA A 271 4.36 15.51 23.71
CA ALA A 271 5.49 15.16 22.85
C ALA A 271 5.08 14.21 21.71
N GLN A 272 4.29 13.18 22.00
CA GLN A 272 3.74 12.26 21.00
C GLN A 272 2.87 13.01 19.97
N PHE A 273 1.97 13.87 20.44
CA PHE A 273 1.12 14.68 19.57
C PHE A 273 1.93 15.65 18.70
N ALA A 274 2.92 16.33 19.27
CA ALA A 274 3.81 17.23 18.56
C ALA A 274 4.58 16.51 17.44
N GLY A 275 5.08 15.30 17.70
CA GLY A 275 5.75 14.48 16.69
C GLY A 275 4.80 14.04 15.56
N ILE A 276 3.58 13.61 15.89
CA ILE A 276 2.55 13.27 14.90
C ILE A 276 2.21 14.48 14.04
N ALA A 277 1.97 15.64 14.66
CA ALA A 277 1.60 16.88 13.97
C ALA A 277 2.75 17.40 13.10
N ALA A 278 3.99 17.37 13.60
CA ALA A 278 5.17 17.74 12.84
C ALA A 278 5.36 16.82 11.62
N ASN A 279 5.20 15.51 11.78
CA ASN A 279 5.26 14.57 10.66
C ASN A 279 4.17 14.85 9.64
N GLY A 280 2.92 14.93 10.10
CA GLY A 280 1.78 15.15 9.22
C GLY A 280 1.90 16.45 8.45
N PHE A 281 2.22 17.55 9.11
CA PHE A 281 2.45 18.82 8.44
C PHE A 281 3.60 18.74 7.43
N TYR A 282 4.76 18.21 7.83
CA TYR A 282 5.93 18.15 6.96
C TYR A 282 5.74 17.19 5.77
N ALA A 283 5.45 15.92 6.04
CA ALA A 283 5.34 14.88 5.03
C ALA A 283 4.19 15.18 4.05
N PHE A 284 2.99 15.52 4.55
CA PHE A 284 1.87 15.84 3.67
C PHE A 284 2.14 17.10 2.85
N THR A 285 2.63 18.19 3.45
CA THR A 285 2.84 19.45 2.72
C THR A 285 3.91 19.30 1.65
N VAL A 286 5.07 18.73 1.99
CA VAL A 286 6.16 18.52 1.03
C VAL A 286 5.72 17.56 -0.07
N GLY A 287 5.10 16.43 0.30
CA GLY A 287 4.57 15.46 -0.65
C GLY A 287 3.55 16.07 -1.60
N PHE A 288 2.54 16.75 -1.06
CA PHE A 288 1.44 17.31 -1.84
C PHE A 288 1.92 18.42 -2.77
N VAL A 289 2.76 19.35 -2.30
CA VAL A 289 3.29 20.44 -3.12
C VAL A 289 4.15 19.89 -4.26
N VAL A 290 5.11 19.01 -3.95
CA VAL A 290 6.02 18.46 -4.98
C VAL A 290 5.23 17.63 -5.99
N LEU A 291 4.31 16.78 -5.55
CA LEU A 291 3.52 15.95 -6.47
C LEU A 291 2.53 16.77 -7.31
N LYS A 292 1.94 17.83 -6.76
CA LYS A 292 1.09 18.74 -7.54
C LYS A 292 1.89 19.50 -8.60
N ILE A 293 3.08 20.00 -8.25
CA ILE A 293 3.98 20.64 -9.22
C ILE A 293 4.41 19.64 -10.30
N ALA A 294 4.83 18.44 -9.92
CA ALA A 294 5.22 17.40 -10.86
C ALA A 294 4.06 17.06 -11.81
N ASN A 295 2.84 16.89 -11.26
CA ASN A 295 1.63 16.59 -12.03
C ASN A 295 1.21 17.71 -12.99
N TYR A 296 1.57 18.97 -12.69
CA TYR A 296 1.35 20.11 -13.58
C TYR A 296 2.24 20.04 -14.83
N PHE A 297 3.51 19.67 -14.68
CA PHE A 297 4.44 19.56 -15.81
C PHE A 297 4.31 18.24 -16.59
N SER A 298 4.07 17.14 -15.88
CA SER A 298 3.88 15.82 -16.47
C SER A 298 2.85 15.06 -15.65
N ALA A 299 1.73 14.71 -16.28
CA ALA A 299 0.66 13.96 -15.63
C ALA A 299 1.21 12.70 -14.96
N LEU A 300 1.00 12.58 -13.64
CA LEU A 300 1.42 11.43 -12.84
C LEU A 300 0.49 10.23 -13.01
N ARG A 301 -0.73 10.45 -13.51
CA ARG A 301 -1.70 9.41 -13.86
C ARG A 301 -1.54 9.00 -15.32
N VAL A 302 -1.72 7.70 -15.60
CA VAL A 302 -1.85 7.19 -16.98
C VAL A 302 -3.12 7.72 -17.67
N SER A 303 -3.22 7.54 -18.98
CA SER A 303 -4.44 7.91 -19.70
C SER A 303 -5.62 7.01 -19.30
N ALA A 304 -6.86 7.49 -19.51
CA ALA A 304 -8.05 6.69 -19.23
C ALA A 304 -8.14 5.41 -20.08
N TYR A 305 -7.51 5.40 -21.25
CA TYR A 305 -7.36 4.21 -22.09
C TYR A 305 -6.38 3.22 -21.46
N ASP A 306 -5.20 3.69 -21.06
CA ASP A 306 -4.14 2.87 -20.48
C ASP A 306 -4.52 2.28 -19.11
N GLU A 307 -5.29 3.02 -18.32
CA GLU A 307 -5.82 2.54 -17.04
C GLU A 307 -6.79 1.37 -17.22
N LYS A 308 -7.68 1.46 -18.23
CA LYS A 308 -8.61 0.37 -18.57
C LYS A 308 -7.92 -0.82 -19.20
N ARG A 309 -6.87 -0.57 -20.00
CA ARG A 309 -6.05 -1.60 -20.64
C ARG A 309 -5.19 -2.37 -19.63
N GLY A 310 -4.77 -1.69 -18.56
CA GLY A 310 -3.91 -2.23 -17.51
C GLY A 310 -2.44 -1.84 -17.70
N LEU A 311 -1.79 -1.47 -16.60
CA LEU A 311 -0.44 -0.90 -16.59
C LEU A 311 0.65 -1.90 -16.98
N ASN A 312 0.43 -3.20 -16.80
CA ASN A 312 1.33 -4.23 -17.29
C ASN A 312 1.56 -4.07 -18.80
N VAL A 313 0.50 -3.77 -19.55
CA VAL A 313 0.57 -3.60 -20.99
C VAL A 313 1.04 -2.20 -21.35
N SER A 314 0.41 -1.16 -20.79
CA SER A 314 0.64 0.23 -21.19
C SER A 314 1.98 0.80 -20.73
N GLU A 315 2.48 0.40 -19.56
CA GLU A 315 3.73 0.93 -19.00
C GLU A 315 4.90 -0.07 -19.09
N HIS A 316 4.64 -1.38 -19.16
CA HIS A 316 5.69 -2.40 -19.08
C HIS A 316 5.78 -3.28 -20.33
N GLY A 317 4.89 -3.09 -21.32
CA GLY A 317 4.85 -3.91 -22.52
C GLY A 317 4.60 -5.39 -22.26
N ALA A 318 4.18 -5.75 -21.03
CA ALA A 318 3.89 -7.10 -20.63
C ALA A 318 2.46 -7.43 -21.06
N SER A 319 2.35 -8.30 -22.07
CA SER A 319 1.09 -8.88 -22.52
C SER A 319 1.02 -10.34 -22.06
N THR A 320 -0.20 -10.86 -21.87
CA THR A 320 -0.44 -12.30 -21.67
C THR A 320 -1.13 -12.87 -22.89
N ALA A 321 -0.96 -14.16 -23.20
CA ALA A 321 -1.73 -14.86 -24.23
C ALA A 321 -3.23 -14.49 -24.19
N LEU A 322 -3.82 -14.49 -22.99
CA LEU A 322 -5.24 -14.20 -22.82
C LEU A 322 -5.57 -12.76 -23.19
N PHE A 323 -4.71 -11.82 -22.78
CA PHE A 323 -4.89 -10.41 -23.09
C PHE A 323 -4.82 -10.16 -24.61
N GLU A 324 -3.86 -10.75 -25.32
CA GLU A 324 -3.76 -10.63 -26.79
C GLU A 324 -4.99 -11.17 -27.49
N VAL A 325 -5.53 -12.29 -27.00
CA VAL A 325 -6.78 -12.87 -27.51
C VAL A 325 -7.94 -11.89 -27.37
N LEU A 326 -8.12 -11.34 -26.17
CA LEU A 326 -9.21 -10.42 -25.88
C LEU A 326 -9.07 -9.09 -26.64
N GLU A 327 -7.85 -8.56 -26.78
CA GLU A 327 -7.58 -7.31 -27.50
C GLU A 327 -7.93 -7.45 -28.99
N VAL A 328 -7.54 -8.55 -29.63
CA VAL A 328 -7.91 -8.81 -31.03
C VAL A 328 -9.42 -9.00 -31.17
N MET A 329 -10.07 -9.72 -30.25
CA MET A 329 -11.52 -9.90 -30.28
C MET A 329 -12.28 -8.58 -30.13
N GLU A 330 -11.83 -7.68 -29.26
CA GLU A 330 -12.42 -6.36 -29.08
C GLU A 330 -12.19 -5.47 -30.30
N HIS A 331 -11.00 -5.50 -30.90
CA HIS A 331 -10.72 -4.79 -32.15
C HIS A 331 -11.64 -5.28 -33.27
N GLN A 332 -11.83 -6.59 -33.44
CA GLN A 332 -12.72 -7.18 -34.43
C GLN A 332 -14.18 -6.78 -34.18
N ARG A 333 -14.64 -6.77 -32.92
CA ARG A 333 -15.98 -6.32 -32.56
C ARG A 333 -16.22 -4.85 -32.93
N ASN A 334 -15.24 -3.99 -32.69
CA ASN A 334 -15.38 -2.54 -32.89
C ASN A 334 -15.19 -2.13 -34.36
N SER A 335 -14.26 -2.78 -35.08
CA SER A 335 -13.95 -2.48 -36.48
C SER A 335 -14.85 -3.22 -37.47
N GLY A 336 -15.41 -4.38 -37.08
CA GLY A 336 -16.07 -5.30 -37.99
C GLY A 336 -15.11 -6.08 -38.90
N ASP A 337 -13.80 -5.86 -38.80
CA ASP A 337 -12.79 -6.57 -39.59
C ASP A 337 -12.37 -7.86 -38.88
N PHE A 338 -12.82 -9.00 -39.40
CA PHE A 338 -12.49 -10.34 -38.89
C PHE A 338 -11.35 -11.02 -39.65
N THR A 339 -10.59 -10.30 -40.49
CA THR A 339 -9.53 -10.92 -41.30
C THR A 339 -8.30 -11.28 -40.47
N ALA A 340 -7.94 -10.42 -39.51
CA ALA A 340 -6.78 -10.59 -38.62
C ALA A 340 -6.87 -11.88 -37.77
N THR A 341 -5.76 -12.64 -37.69
CA THR A 341 -5.64 -13.80 -36.82
C THR A 341 -5.28 -13.40 -35.41
N VAL A 342 -5.91 -14.07 -34.43
CA VAL A 342 -5.48 -13.98 -33.04
C VAL A 342 -4.16 -14.73 -32.87
N PRO A 343 -3.13 -14.16 -32.21
CA PRO A 343 -1.90 -14.87 -31.87
C PRO A 343 -2.18 -16.15 -31.06
N VAL A 344 -1.45 -17.23 -31.33
CA VAL A 344 -1.61 -18.50 -30.61
C VAL A 344 -0.35 -18.78 -29.81
N GLU A 345 -0.41 -18.61 -28.50
CA GLU A 345 0.70 -18.96 -27.61
C GLU A 345 0.64 -20.48 -27.27
N PRO A 346 1.63 -21.29 -27.68
CA PRO A 346 1.60 -22.73 -27.46
C PRO A 346 1.54 -23.11 -25.98
N PHE A 347 0.86 -24.21 -25.65
CA PHE A 347 0.81 -24.81 -24.30
C PHE A 347 0.18 -23.93 -23.21
N THR A 348 -0.60 -22.92 -23.59
CA THR A 348 -1.40 -22.10 -22.66
C THR A 348 -2.90 -22.32 -22.92
N GLU A 349 -3.72 -22.21 -21.87
CA GLU A 349 -5.19 -22.27 -22.01
C GLU A 349 -5.70 -21.20 -22.98
N ALA A 350 -5.16 -19.99 -22.89
CA ALA A 350 -5.47 -18.89 -23.79
C ALA A 350 -5.06 -19.17 -25.24
N GLY A 351 -3.94 -19.86 -25.47
CA GLY A 351 -3.54 -20.33 -26.80
C GLY A 351 -4.50 -21.37 -27.38
N GLU A 352 -5.06 -22.25 -26.53
CA GLU A 352 -6.13 -23.15 -26.97
C GLU A 352 -7.38 -22.37 -27.38
N VAL A 353 -7.79 -21.39 -26.57
CA VAL A 353 -8.91 -20.49 -26.89
C VAL A 353 -8.66 -19.76 -28.21
N ALA A 354 -7.47 -19.17 -28.39
CA ALA A 354 -7.05 -18.48 -29.60
C ALA A 354 -7.15 -19.38 -30.84
N ARG A 355 -6.66 -20.63 -30.74
CA ARG A 355 -6.68 -21.60 -31.83
C ARG A 355 -8.11 -21.98 -32.22
N ARG A 356 -8.99 -22.23 -31.23
CA ARG A 356 -10.40 -22.55 -31.48
C ARG A 356 -11.13 -21.36 -32.08
N TYR A 357 -10.92 -20.16 -31.54
CA TYR A 357 -11.51 -18.93 -32.04
C TYR A 357 -11.08 -18.63 -33.48
N ASN A 358 -9.79 -18.78 -33.81
CA ASN A 358 -9.28 -18.63 -35.18
C ASN A 358 -9.97 -19.60 -36.16
N GLY A 359 -10.31 -20.81 -35.73
CA GLY A 359 -11.10 -21.76 -36.51
C GLY A 359 -12.52 -21.26 -36.81
N VAL A 360 -13.21 -20.75 -35.77
CA VAL A 360 -14.56 -20.15 -35.91
C VAL A 360 -14.51 -18.93 -36.82
N ARG A 361 -13.57 -18.02 -36.58
CA ARG A 361 -13.34 -16.80 -37.37
C ARG A 361 -13.12 -17.13 -38.84
N LYS A 362 -12.26 -18.11 -39.15
CA LYS A 362 -11.97 -18.53 -40.53
C LYS A 362 -13.24 -19.03 -41.23
N ARG A 363 -14.07 -19.82 -40.54
CA ARG A 363 -15.37 -20.26 -41.07
C ARG A 363 -16.31 -19.09 -41.30
N PHE A 364 -16.41 -18.17 -40.35
CA PHE A 364 -17.23 -16.97 -40.46
C PHE A 364 -16.84 -16.11 -41.67
N VAL A 365 -15.55 -15.77 -41.82
CA VAL A 365 -15.04 -15.00 -42.96
C VAL A 365 -15.32 -15.70 -44.29
N SER A 366 -15.13 -17.03 -44.35
CA SER A 366 -15.42 -17.79 -45.58
C SER A 366 -16.91 -17.78 -45.94
N GLU A 367 -17.80 -17.83 -44.94
CA GLU A 367 -19.25 -17.82 -45.14
C GLU A 367 -19.75 -16.44 -45.60
N VAL A 368 -19.21 -15.37 -45.02
CA VAL A 368 -19.50 -13.99 -45.43
C VAL A 368 -19.07 -13.78 -46.89
N ALA A 369 -17.84 -14.18 -47.25
CA ALA A 369 -17.34 -14.05 -48.62
C ALA A 369 -18.18 -14.86 -49.63
N ALA A 370 -18.61 -16.08 -49.27
CA ALA A 370 -19.48 -16.89 -50.12
C ALA A 370 -20.84 -16.21 -50.36
N ARG A 371 -21.44 -15.61 -49.33
CA ARG A 371 -22.70 -14.87 -49.45
C ARG A 371 -22.57 -13.61 -50.30
N GLU A 372 -21.47 -12.88 -50.16
CA GLU A 372 -21.18 -11.72 -51.02
C GLU A 372 -21.06 -12.12 -52.49
N GLN A 373 -20.36 -13.23 -52.80
CA GLN A 373 -20.27 -13.74 -54.17
C GLN A 373 -21.64 -14.12 -54.75
N VAL A 374 -22.49 -14.77 -53.95
CA VAL A 374 -23.87 -15.10 -54.36
C VAL A 374 -24.68 -13.82 -54.60
N ALA A 375 -24.56 -12.82 -53.74
CA ALA A 375 -25.25 -11.54 -53.90
C ALA A 375 -24.80 -10.79 -55.17
N VAL A 376 -23.51 -10.80 -55.48
CA VAL A 376 -22.96 -10.22 -56.72
C VAL A 376 -23.51 -10.95 -57.95
N LYS A 377 -23.49 -12.29 -57.96
CA LYS A 377 -24.06 -13.07 -59.06
C LYS A 377 -25.55 -12.81 -59.25
N LEU A 378 -26.31 -12.66 -58.16
CA LEU A 378 -27.74 -12.34 -58.22
C LEU A 378 -28.01 -10.91 -58.75
N ARG A 379 -27.14 -9.94 -58.47
CA ARG A 379 -27.23 -8.59 -59.04
C ARG A 379 -26.95 -8.61 -60.54
N GLN A 380 -25.88 -9.29 -60.96
CA GLN A 380 -25.52 -9.45 -62.37
C GLN A 380 -26.55 -10.23 -63.19
N ALA A 381 -27.31 -11.14 -62.56
CA ALA A 381 -28.39 -11.87 -63.22
C ALA A 381 -29.70 -11.06 -63.32
N LYS A 382 -29.81 -9.92 -62.65
CA LYS A 382 -30.96 -9.01 -62.68
C LYS A 382 -30.76 -7.80 -63.60
N GLU A 383 -29.51 -7.48 -63.91
CA GLU A 383 -29.11 -6.57 -65.01
C GLU A 383 -29.15 -7.32 -66.34
#